data_AF-A0A1M3MUV2-F1
#
_entry.id   AF-A0A1M3MUV2-F1
#
_cell.length_a   1.000
_cell.length_b   1.000
_cell.length_c   1.000
_cell.angle_alpha   90.00
_cell.angle_beta   90.00
_cell.angle_gamma   90.00
#
_symmetry.space_group_name_H-M   'P 1'
#
loop_
_entity.id
_entity.type
_entity.pdbx_description
1 polymer ?
#
loop_
_entity_poly.entity_id
_entity_poly.type
_entity_poly.pdbx_seq_one_letter_code
_entity_poly.pdbx_strand_id
1 'polypeptide(L)'
;MLCSLVAVVAVILGLTREARADVPHRTVDLYTIGPSGELPSRFGHSLLCVREAGKDTPESGHCYDYGVPDREDMTHVIWNAVRNTPSFIPVRIEEPRMYEFFKGQGRQIERQRLPLSAEEVDKLEFAIEDEIRERRAYAYHPYWANCATQIRDHLDAATNGRLREGPSEIPRGGFRDYMEDGHSGRVGILTAMALYLGEGNDRVPTPWEAMLLPFVLRDAVAERFSAPPEKLEERLAVILPTSRAVGRVVVFMLAFLLFLAVRITARRNKLRTGLMIVGGVLGALALSIELTSALVKWSEISHNWALLLILPTDFALPYLSEKRLALYLRVRLAMAGLFAALEIANVIHQPMLPLVALVALPMAGILSTLKERSRADAPTATASPATSSPRT
;
A
#
# COMPACT_ATOMS: atom_id res chain seq x y z
N MET A 1 50.17 55.63 -22.76
CA MET A 1 49.07 55.54 -23.76
C MET A 1 48.61 54.10 -24.04
N LEU A 2 49.48 53.07 -23.97
CA LEU A 2 49.09 51.66 -24.18
C LEU A 2 48.16 51.07 -23.09
N CYS A 3 48.35 51.43 -21.81
CA CYS A 3 47.52 50.90 -20.71
C CYS A 3 46.05 51.37 -20.74
N SER A 4 45.77 52.55 -21.29
CA SER A 4 44.38 53.03 -21.42
C SER A 4 43.61 52.31 -22.53
N LEU A 5 44.30 51.81 -23.57
CA LEU A 5 43.65 51.12 -24.67
C LEU A 5 43.20 49.69 -24.27
N VAL A 6 44.01 49.01 -23.45
CA VAL A 6 43.69 47.66 -22.93
C VAL A 6 42.51 47.70 -21.95
N ALA A 7 42.42 48.73 -21.12
CA ALA A 7 41.29 48.93 -20.21
C ALA A 7 39.97 49.19 -20.96
N VAL A 8 40.01 49.93 -22.07
CA VAL A 8 38.82 50.22 -22.88
C VAL A 8 38.35 48.97 -23.65
N VAL A 9 39.27 48.14 -24.17
CA VAL A 9 38.91 46.88 -24.84
C VAL A 9 38.35 45.84 -23.85
N ALA A 10 38.87 45.77 -22.62
CA ALA A 10 38.32 44.91 -21.57
C ALA A 10 36.93 45.36 -21.08
N VAL A 11 36.66 46.67 -21.07
CA VAL A 11 35.32 47.21 -20.76
C VAL A 11 34.34 46.96 -21.90
N ILE A 12 34.78 47.04 -23.17
CA ILE A 12 33.93 46.72 -24.33
C ILE A 12 33.61 45.22 -24.40
N LEU A 13 34.56 44.33 -24.06
CA LEU A 13 34.33 42.88 -23.95
C LEU A 13 33.53 42.47 -22.70
N GLY A 14 33.55 43.29 -21.65
CA GLY A 14 32.73 43.09 -20.44
C GLY A 14 31.27 43.53 -20.60
N LEU A 15 30.98 44.39 -21.57
CA LEU A 15 29.64 44.92 -21.85
C LEU A 15 28.84 44.12 -22.88
N THR A 16 29.42 43.08 -23.49
CA THR A 16 28.71 42.15 -24.40
C THR A 16 28.27 40.86 -23.72
N ARG A 17 28.28 40.79 -22.37
CA ARG A 17 27.32 39.93 -21.66
C ARG A 17 25.97 40.67 -21.71
N GLU A 18 25.42 40.79 -22.91
CA GLU A 18 23.99 41.00 -23.05
C GLU A 18 23.34 39.91 -22.19
N ALA A 19 22.54 40.33 -21.21
CA ALA A 19 21.51 39.49 -20.67
C ALA A 19 20.73 39.00 -21.88
N ARG A 20 21.01 37.77 -22.32
CA ARG A 20 20.24 37.10 -23.37
C ARG A 20 18.82 37.18 -22.84
N ALA A 21 18.00 38.04 -23.46
CA ALA A 21 16.60 38.13 -23.12
C ALA A 21 16.10 36.68 -23.10
N ASP A 22 15.55 36.25 -21.97
CA ASP A 22 15.06 34.89 -21.81
C ASP A 22 14.00 34.71 -22.89
N VAL A 23 14.35 34.02 -23.98
CA VAL A 23 13.44 33.83 -25.10
C VAL A 23 12.30 33.01 -24.53
N PRO A 24 11.05 33.52 -24.58
CA PRO A 24 9.94 32.79 -23.99
C PRO A 24 9.94 31.35 -24.50
N HIS A 25 10.06 30.39 -23.59
CA HIS A 25 9.91 28.97 -23.88
C HIS A 25 8.64 28.44 -23.22
N ARG A 26 8.26 27.22 -23.60
CA ARG A 26 7.14 26.50 -23.00
C ARG A 26 7.40 26.34 -21.49
N THR A 27 6.38 26.53 -20.67
CA THR A 27 6.48 26.37 -19.21
C THR A 27 5.85 25.06 -18.78
N VAL A 28 6.40 24.44 -17.73
CA VAL A 28 5.89 23.18 -17.18
C VAL A 28 5.45 23.37 -15.74
N ASP A 29 4.25 22.92 -15.43
CA ASP A 29 3.67 22.93 -14.08
C ASP A 29 3.38 21.50 -13.60
N LEU A 30 3.81 21.16 -12.39
CA LEU A 30 3.35 19.97 -11.69
C LEU A 30 2.05 20.28 -10.96
N TYR A 31 0.99 19.53 -11.29
CA TYR A 31 -0.27 19.54 -10.55
C TYR A 31 -0.30 18.38 -9.56
N THR A 32 -0.60 18.71 -8.30
CA THR A 32 -0.85 17.74 -7.25
C THR A 32 -2.30 17.84 -6.81
N ILE A 33 -3.05 16.76 -6.99
CA ILE A 33 -4.46 16.69 -6.65
C ILE A 33 -4.60 15.90 -5.33
N GLY A 34 -5.15 16.54 -4.30
CA GLY A 34 -5.35 15.92 -2.97
C GLY A 34 -6.36 14.77 -3.01
N PRO A 35 -6.31 13.83 -2.06
CA PRO A 35 -7.02 12.55 -2.14
C PRO A 35 -8.55 12.69 -2.26
N SER A 36 -9.21 11.65 -2.77
CA SER A 36 -10.69 11.58 -2.81
C SER A 36 -11.25 10.44 -1.94
N GLY A 37 -12.57 10.40 -1.76
CA GLY A 37 -13.24 9.30 -1.07
C GLY A 37 -13.19 7.98 -1.84
N GLU A 38 -12.98 8.01 -3.16
CA GLU A 38 -13.00 6.85 -4.06
C GLU A 38 -11.69 6.07 -4.03
N LEU A 39 -11.77 4.74 -4.17
CA LEU A 39 -10.61 3.85 -4.04
C LEU A 39 -9.48 4.16 -5.04
N PRO A 40 -9.74 4.41 -6.35
CA PRO A 40 -8.68 4.68 -7.31
C PRO A 40 -7.92 5.99 -7.07
N SER A 41 -8.51 6.93 -6.34
CA SER A 41 -7.96 8.29 -6.13
C SER A 41 -7.67 8.59 -4.66
N ARG A 42 -7.59 7.54 -3.83
CA ARG A 42 -7.41 7.66 -2.36
C ARG A 42 -6.05 8.22 -1.95
N PHE A 43 -5.04 8.06 -2.78
CA PHE A 43 -3.68 8.56 -2.53
C PHE A 43 -3.43 9.94 -3.14
N GLY A 44 -4.41 10.50 -3.85
CA GLY A 44 -4.23 11.69 -4.65
C GLY A 44 -3.96 11.37 -6.11
N HIS A 45 -3.51 12.37 -6.87
CA HIS A 45 -3.12 12.23 -8.27
C HIS A 45 -2.05 13.28 -8.62
N SER A 46 -1.21 12.99 -9.62
CA SER A 46 -0.22 13.93 -10.14
C SER A 46 -0.36 14.06 -11.65
N LEU A 47 -0.19 15.27 -12.18
CA LEU A 47 -0.17 15.57 -13.61
C LEU A 47 0.94 16.57 -13.95
N LEU A 48 1.47 16.53 -15.17
CA LEU A 48 2.37 17.57 -15.70
C LEU A 48 1.64 18.35 -16.78
N CYS A 49 1.58 19.67 -16.66
CA CYS A 49 0.97 20.53 -17.69
C CYS A 49 2.03 21.38 -18.37
N VAL A 50 1.94 21.49 -19.69
CA VAL A 50 2.82 22.31 -20.52
C VAL A 50 1.98 23.43 -21.13
N ARG A 51 2.46 24.67 -21.06
CA ARG A 51 1.84 25.84 -21.69
C ARG A 51 2.73 26.45 -22.77
N GLU A 52 2.11 27.07 -23.77
CA GLU A 52 2.81 27.68 -24.90
C GLU A 52 3.77 28.81 -24.48
N ALA A 53 4.86 28.95 -25.22
CA ALA A 53 5.80 30.05 -25.06
C ALA A 53 5.12 31.42 -25.21
N GLY A 54 5.32 32.31 -24.24
CA GLY A 54 4.75 33.66 -24.27
C GLY A 54 3.25 33.73 -24.00
N LYS A 55 2.59 32.59 -23.71
CA LYS A 55 1.21 32.52 -23.24
C LYS A 55 1.15 31.67 -21.98
N ASP A 56 1.18 32.34 -20.84
CA ASP A 56 1.08 31.65 -19.55
C ASP A 56 -0.36 31.62 -19.04
N THR A 57 -1.27 31.09 -19.87
CA THR A 57 -2.67 30.92 -19.50
C THR A 57 -3.10 29.46 -19.63
N PRO A 58 -3.99 28.95 -18.76
CA PRO A 58 -4.45 27.57 -18.82
C PRO A 58 -5.04 27.17 -20.18
N GLU A 59 -5.65 28.10 -20.91
CA GLU A 59 -6.26 27.87 -22.23
C GLU A 59 -5.24 27.53 -23.32
N SER A 60 -3.96 27.84 -23.08
CA SER A 60 -2.85 27.52 -23.98
C SER A 60 -2.09 26.26 -23.54
N GLY A 61 -2.60 25.53 -22.55
CA GLY A 61 -1.93 24.40 -21.93
C GLY A 61 -2.64 23.07 -22.09
N HIS A 62 -1.84 22.01 -22.11
CA HIS A 62 -2.30 20.63 -22.01
C HIS A 62 -1.54 19.91 -20.91
N CYS A 63 -2.17 18.88 -20.34
CA CYS A 63 -1.67 18.07 -19.25
C CYS A 63 -1.48 16.62 -19.68
N TYR A 64 -0.42 16.03 -19.18
CA TYR A 64 -0.09 14.62 -19.29
C TYR A 64 -0.60 13.87 -18.06
N ASP A 65 -1.43 12.87 -18.32
CA ASP A 65 -2.00 11.99 -17.29
C ASP A 65 -1.58 10.54 -17.54
N TYR A 66 -0.94 9.94 -16.53
CA TYR A 66 -0.55 8.53 -16.54
C TYR A 66 -1.55 7.65 -15.76
N GLY A 67 -2.50 8.21 -15.03
CA GLY A 67 -3.50 7.46 -14.25
C GLY A 67 -4.71 6.97 -15.04
N VAL A 68 -4.62 6.88 -16.37
CA VAL A 68 -5.75 6.55 -17.24
C VAL A 68 -5.69 5.08 -17.69
N PRO A 69 -6.68 4.26 -17.33
CA PRO A 69 -6.81 2.91 -17.87
C PRO A 69 -6.97 2.89 -19.38
N ASP A 70 -6.47 1.85 -20.03
CA ASP A 70 -6.65 1.63 -21.47
C ASP A 70 -8.12 1.36 -21.86
N ARG A 71 -8.92 0.89 -20.89
CA ARG A 71 -10.36 0.60 -21.02
C ARG A 71 -11.07 0.89 -19.68
N GLU A 72 -12.35 1.25 -19.75
CA GLU A 72 -13.15 1.59 -18.56
C GLU A 72 -13.55 0.39 -17.68
N ASP A 73 -13.39 -0.85 -18.17
CA ASP A 73 -13.74 -2.06 -17.41
C ASP A 73 -12.81 -2.27 -16.21
N MET A 74 -13.31 -1.99 -15.01
CA MET A 74 -12.56 -2.13 -13.77
C MET A 74 -12.09 -3.58 -13.49
N THR A 75 -12.79 -4.59 -14.01
CA THR A 75 -12.36 -5.99 -13.88
C THR A 75 -11.09 -6.24 -14.69
N HIS A 76 -11.04 -5.73 -15.92
CA HIS A 76 -9.86 -5.75 -16.78
C HIS A 76 -8.68 -5.03 -16.10
N VAL A 77 -8.92 -3.82 -15.57
CA VAL A 77 -7.91 -3.00 -14.91
C VAL A 77 -7.31 -3.71 -13.69
N ILE A 78 -8.15 -4.18 -12.77
CA ILE A 78 -7.70 -4.85 -11.55
C ILE A 78 -6.96 -6.14 -11.89
N TRP A 79 -7.51 -6.96 -12.81
CA TRP A 79 -6.92 -8.24 -13.18
C TRP A 79 -5.55 -8.07 -13.85
N ASN A 80 -5.41 -7.13 -14.78
CA ASN A 80 -4.13 -6.88 -15.44
C ASN A 80 -3.10 -6.29 -14.49
N ALA A 81 -3.49 -5.37 -13.61
CA ALA A 81 -2.61 -4.80 -12.60
C ALA A 81 -2.01 -5.89 -11.71
N VAL A 82 -2.83 -6.78 -11.14
CA VAL A 82 -2.33 -7.86 -10.28
C VAL A 82 -1.53 -8.92 -11.04
N ARG A 83 -1.63 -8.98 -12.37
CA ARG A 83 -0.84 -9.87 -13.24
C ARG A 83 0.40 -9.22 -13.84
N ASN A 84 0.65 -7.95 -13.53
CA ASN A 84 1.70 -7.15 -14.14
C ASN A 84 1.58 -7.07 -15.67
N THR A 85 0.35 -7.07 -16.18
CA THR A 85 0.02 -6.92 -17.60
C THR A 85 -0.27 -5.45 -17.89
N PRO A 86 0.25 -4.86 -18.99
CA PRO A 86 -0.04 -3.48 -19.35
C PRO A 86 -1.53 -3.19 -19.52
N SER A 87 -2.03 -2.14 -18.85
CA SER A 87 -3.44 -1.72 -18.91
C SER A 87 -3.67 -0.24 -18.59
N PHE A 88 -2.62 0.55 -18.49
CA PHE A 88 -2.68 2.01 -18.34
C PHE A 88 -1.91 2.66 -19.48
N ILE A 89 -2.40 3.79 -19.96
CA ILE A 89 -1.80 4.51 -21.08
C ILE A 89 -1.63 5.99 -20.71
N PRO A 90 -0.54 6.65 -21.13
CA PRO A 90 -0.43 8.08 -21.02
C PRO A 90 -1.42 8.75 -21.98
N VAL A 91 -2.02 9.85 -21.54
CA VAL A 91 -2.92 10.66 -22.37
C VAL A 91 -2.61 12.14 -22.24
N ARG A 92 -3.03 12.90 -23.25
CA ARG A 92 -3.04 14.35 -23.25
C ARG A 92 -4.46 14.87 -23.01
N ILE A 93 -4.60 15.83 -22.10
CA ILE A 93 -5.88 16.44 -21.73
C ILE A 93 -5.70 17.96 -21.68
N GLU A 94 -6.65 18.73 -22.24
CA GLU A 94 -6.63 20.19 -22.11
C GLU A 94 -6.61 20.62 -20.63
N GLU A 95 -5.73 21.55 -20.26
CA GLU A 95 -5.54 21.97 -18.87
C GLU A 95 -6.84 22.51 -18.22
N PRO A 96 -7.67 23.33 -18.89
CA PRO A 96 -8.94 23.79 -18.30
C PRO A 96 -9.91 22.65 -18.03
N ARG A 97 -9.93 21.62 -18.89
CA ARG A 97 -10.78 20.45 -18.72
C ARG A 97 -10.34 19.59 -17.55
N MET A 98 -9.03 19.39 -17.41
CA MET A 98 -8.43 18.70 -16.27
C MET A 98 -8.77 19.41 -14.96
N TYR A 99 -8.59 20.74 -14.93
CA TYR A 99 -8.87 21.57 -13.76
C TYR A 99 -10.34 21.47 -13.33
N GLU A 100 -11.26 21.71 -14.25
CA GLU A 100 -12.71 21.65 -13.96
C GLU A 100 -13.16 20.25 -13.53
N PHE A 101 -12.55 19.19 -14.07
CA PHE A 101 -12.84 17.82 -13.65
C PHE A 101 -12.50 17.58 -12.18
N PHE A 102 -11.28 17.90 -11.73
CA PHE A 102 -10.88 17.69 -10.34
C PHE A 102 -11.53 18.69 -9.38
N LYS A 103 -11.78 19.91 -9.83
CA LYS A 103 -12.54 20.91 -9.08
C LYS A 103 -13.99 20.47 -8.87
N GLY A 104 -14.64 19.93 -9.90
CA GLY A 104 -15.99 19.37 -9.84
C GLY A 104 -16.10 18.19 -8.86
N GLN A 105 -15.02 17.43 -8.69
CA GLN A 105 -14.91 16.40 -7.64
C GLN A 105 -14.70 16.96 -6.22
N GLY A 106 -14.52 18.27 -6.10
CA GLY A 106 -14.25 18.95 -4.84
C GLY A 106 -12.92 18.55 -4.22
N ARG A 107 -11.89 18.34 -5.04
CA ARG A 107 -10.55 17.95 -4.58
C ARG A 107 -9.66 19.18 -4.38
N GLN A 108 -8.67 19.02 -3.52
CA GLN A 108 -7.61 20.00 -3.35
C GLN A 108 -6.76 20.00 -4.62
N ILE A 109 -6.39 21.18 -5.11
CA ILE A 109 -5.56 21.32 -6.29
C ILE A 109 -4.41 22.26 -5.95
N GLU A 110 -3.20 21.76 -6.12
CA GLU A 110 -1.95 22.51 -5.94
C GLU A 110 -1.15 22.49 -7.24
N ARG A 111 -0.47 23.59 -7.55
CA ARG A 111 0.33 23.78 -8.76
C ARG A 111 1.75 24.22 -8.40
N GLN A 112 2.76 23.65 -9.03
CA GLN A 112 4.16 24.05 -8.89
C GLN A 112 4.75 24.34 -10.26
N ARG A 113 5.15 25.60 -10.48
CA ARG A 113 5.93 25.97 -11.67
C ARG A 113 7.33 25.38 -11.56
N LEU A 114 7.68 24.52 -12.50
CA LEU A 114 9.00 23.92 -12.55
C LEU A 114 9.99 24.87 -13.24
N PRO A 115 11.13 25.23 -12.62
CA PRO A 115 12.15 26.08 -13.23
C PRO A 115 13.02 25.25 -14.20
N LEU A 116 12.39 24.76 -15.26
CA LEU A 116 13.05 23.99 -16.32
C LEU A 116 13.60 24.93 -17.40
N SER A 117 14.81 24.65 -17.86
CA SER A 117 15.37 25.27 -19.07
C SER A 117 14.61 24.79 -20.32
N ALA A 118 14.68 25.55 -21.41
CA ALA A 118 14.04 25.19 -22.67
C ALA A 118 14.43 23.77 -23.16
N GLU A 119 15.71 23.38 -22.98
CA GLU A 119 16.19 22.05 -23.34
C GLU A 119 15.56 20.93 -22.48
N GLU A 120 15.39 21.16 -21.17
CA GLU A 120 14.75 20.20 -20.28
C GLU A 120 13.25 20.05 -20.60
N VAL A 121 12.58 21.15 -20.95
CA VAL A 121 11.19 21.12 -21.40
C VAL A 121 11.04 20.33 -22.69
N ASP A 122 11.89 20.59 -23.69
CA ASP A 122 11.86 19.86 -24.97
C ASP A 122 12.14 18.36 -24.77
N LYS A 123 13.11 17.99 -23.91
CA LYS A 123 13.39 16.58 -23.58
C LYS A 123 12.21 15.90 -22.91
N LEU A 124 11.60 16.56 -21.92
CA LEU A 124 10.45 16.04 -21.18
C LEU A 124 9.26 15.81 -22.10
N GLU A 125 8.90 16.83 -22.88
CA GLU A 125 7.75 16.79 -23.78
C GLU A 125 7.94 15.76 -24.89
N PHE A 126 9.13 15.71 -25.50
CA PHE A 126 9.44 14.73 -26.55
C PHE A 126 9.27 13.28 -26.04
N ALA A 127 9.76 12.97 -24.83
CA ALA A 127 9.65 11.64 -24.27
C ALA A 127 8.19 11.23 -24.00
N ILE A 128 7.38 12.13 -23.43
CA ILE A 128 5.98 11.84 -23.11
C ILE A 128 5.12 11.77 -24.39
N GLU A 129 5.31 12.67 -25.34
CA GLU A 129 4.57 12.67 -26.61
C GLU A 129 4.92 11.45 -27.48
N ASP A 130 6.15 10.95 -27.41
CA ASP A 130 6.54 9.67 -28.03
C ASP A 130 5.69 8.51 -27.46
N GLU A 131 5.54 8.44 -26.13
CA GLU A 131 4.74 7.41 -25.49
C GLU A 131 3.25 7.50 -25.82
N ILE A 132 2.71 8.71 -25.87
CA ILE A 132 1.30 8.96 -26.23
C ILE A 132 1.06 8.55 -27.67
N ARG A 133 1.95 8.92 -28.60
CA ARG A 133 1.84 8.58 -30.02
C ARG A 133 1.88 7.07 -30.24
N GLU A 134 2.78 6.37 -29.56
CA GLU A 134 2.88 4.91 -29.62
C GLU A 134 1.81 4.19 -28.78
N ARG A 135 0.99 4.95 -28.03
CA ARG A 135 0.05 4.43 -27.04
C ARG A 135 0.71 3.41 -26.10
N ARG A 136 1.91 3.73 -25.61
CA ARG A 136 2.77 2.83 -24.83
C ARG A 136 2.11 2.47 -23.51
N ALA A 137 1.42 1.33 -23.49
CA ALA A 137 0.77 0.85 -22.29
C ALA A 137 1.79 0.36 -21.25
N TYR A 138 1.49 0.57 -19.98
CA TYR A 138 2.28 0.08 -18.87
C TYR A 138 1.41 -0.65 -17.83
N ALA A 139 2.04 -1.53 -17.05
CA ALA A 139 1.38 -2.27 -15.99
C ALA A 139 1.36 -1.41 -14.72
N TYR A 140 0.17 -1.06 -14.24
CA TYR A 140 0.06 -0.25 -13.03
C TYR A 140 0.48 -1.05 -11.81
N HIS A 141 1.32 -0.43 -10.99
CA HIS A 141 1.77 -0.96 -9.72
C HIS A 141 1.68 0.14 -8.65
N PRO A 142 0.95 -0.07 -7.53
CA PRO A 142 0.71 0.97 -6.52
C PRO A 142 1.99 1.61 -5.97
N TYR A 143 3.10 0.86 -5.94
CA TYR A 143 4.38 1.28 -5.38
C TYR A 143 5.42 1.72 -6.43
N TRP A 144 5.37 1.15 -7.64
CA TRP A 144 6.50 1.20 -8.58
C TRP A 144 6.15 1.88 -9.90
N ALA A 145 4.87 1.85 -10.30
CA ALA A 145 4.40 2.33 -11.59
C ALA A 145 2.98 2.89 -11.43
N ASN A 146 2.88 4.12 -10.95
CA ASN A 146 1.64 4.86 -10.78
C ASN A 146 1.77 6.27 -11.39
N CYS A 147 0.72 7.08 -11.33
CA CYS A 147 0.73 8.43 -11.91
C CYS A 147 1.87 9.31 -11.38
N ALA A 148 2.19 9.24 -10.08
CA ALA A 148 3.27 10.00 -9.49
C ALA A 148 4.64 9.44 -9.88
N THR A 149 4.85 8.11 -9.86
CA THR A 149 6.16 7.54 -10.21
C THR A 149 6.49 7.71 -11.69
N GLN A 150 5.51 7.63 -12.59
CA GLN A 150 5.72 7.89 -14.02
C GLN A 150 6.19 9.33 -14.25
N ILE A 151 5.47 10.31 -13.67
CA ILE A 151 5.84 11.72 -13.74
C ILE A 151 7.22 11.98 -13.11
N ARG A 152 7.47 11.41 -11.94
CA ARG A 152 8.77 11.48 -11.23
C ARG A 152 9.89 11.00 -12.14
N ASP A 153 9.71 9.85 -12.80
CA ASP A 153 10.75 9.23 -13.62
C ASP A 153 11.03 10.05 -14.89
N HIS A 154 10.00 10.56 -15.57
CA HIS A 154 10.17 11.46 -16.71
C HIS A 154 10.81 12.80 -16.34
N LEU A 155 10.38 13.41 -15.25
CA LEU A 155 10.93 14.67 -14.77
C LEU A 155 12.41 14.53 -14.39
N ASP A 156 12.77 13.46 -13.68
CA ASP A 156 14.15 13.17 -13.32
C ASP A 156 15.04 12.90 -14.53
N ALA A 157 14.54 12.13 -15.51
CA ALA A 157 15.26 11.86 -16.75
C ALA A 157 15.52 13.13 -17.56
N ALA A 158 14.51 14.01 -17.68
CA ALA A 158 14.64 15.28 -18.40
C ALA A 158 15.62 16.25 -17.71
N THR A 159 15.74 16.16 -16.39
CA THR A 159 16.56 17.06 -15.55
C THR A 159 17.91 16.44 -15.14
N ASN A 160 18.29 15.33 -15.77
CA ASN A 160 19.55 14.60 -15.54
C ASN A 160 19.78 14.21 -14.06
N GLY A 161 18.75 13.72 -13.37
CA GLY A 161 18.89 13.21 -12.00
C GLY A 161 18.66 14.24 -10.89
N ARG A 162 18.33 15.50 -11.23
CA ARG A 162 18.12 16.57 -10.23
C ARG A 162 17.03 16.20 -9.21
N LEU A 163 16.01 15.45 -9.63
CA LEU A 163 14.95 15.02 -8.72
C LEU A 163 15.40 13.86 -7.82
N ARG A 164 16.42 13.06 -8.16
CA ARG A 164 17.04 12.05 -7.27
C ARG A 164 18.00 12.66 -6.25
N GLU A 165 18.68 13.74 -6.62
CA GLU A 165 19.64 14.43 -5.76
C GLU A 165 18.93 15.27 -4.70
N GLY A 166 19.08 14.89 -3.42
CA GLY A 166 18.63 15.70 -2.30
C GLY A 166 18.25 14.90 -1.07
N PRO A 167 18.43 15.47 0.15
CA PRO A 167 17.70 14.98 1.30
C PRO A 167 16.19 15.11 1.00
N SER A 168 15.36 14.29 1.65
CA SER A 168 13.95 14.61 1.77
C SER A 168 13.42 14.05 3.06
N GLU A 169 12.52 14.81 3.68
CA GLU A 169 11.64 14.24 4.68
C GLU A 169 10.73 13.22 4.01
N ILE A 170 10.89 11.94 4.39
CA ILE A 170 9.93 10.91 4.03
C ILE A 170 8.88 10.79 5.14
N PRO A 171 7.61 10.52 4.79
CA PRO A 171 6.61 10.19 5.81
C PRO A 171 7.12 9.06 6.70
N ARG A 172 6.87 9.15 8.01
CA ARG A 172 7.34 8.13 8.96
C ARG A 172 6.64 6.79 8.70
N GLY A 173 7.41 5.71 8.76
CA GLY A 173 6.90 4.35 8.68
C GLY A 173 7.38 3.60 7.44
N GLY A 174 6.92 2.36 7.31
CA GLY A 174 7.14 1.52 6.13
C GLY A 174 6.10 1.72 5.05
N PHE A 175 6.24 1.00 3.94
CA PHE A 175 5.21 0.97 2.89
C PHE A 175 3.82 0.57 3.40
N ARG A 176 3.74 -0.35 4.37
CA ARG A 176 2.50 -0.76 5.01
C ARG A 176 1.79 0.42 5.65
N ASP A 177 2.53 1.27 6.34
CA ASP A 177 1.98 2.46 6.98
C ASP A 177 1.37 3.41 5.96
N TYR A 178 2.04 3.63 4.82
CA TYR A 178 1.55 4.50 3.76
C TYR A 178 0.23 3.97 3.18
N MET A 179 0.17 2.67 2.95
CA MET A 179 -1.01 2.01 2.40
C MET A 179 -2.17 1.99 3.41
N GLU A 180 -1.89 1.75 4.69
CA GLU A 180 -2.91 1.78 5.75
C GLU A 180 -3.45 3.20 5.97
N ASP A 181 -2.59 4.23 5.95
CA ASP A 181 -3.02 5.63 6.05
C ASP A 181 -3.88 6.05 4.87
N GLY A 182 -3.46 5.69 3.65
CA GLY A 182 -4.24 5.94 2.44
C GLY A 182 -5.64 5.33 2.50
N HIS A 183 -5.85 4.26 3.28
CA HIS A 183 -7.15 3.59 3.44
C HIS A 183 -7.83 3.86 4.79
N SER A 184 -7.37 4.89 5.53
CA SER A 184 -8.00 5.31 6.78
C SER A 184 -9.51 5.58 6.60
N GLY A 185 -10.34 5.12 7.54
CA GLY A 185 -11.80 5.15 7.44
C GLY A 185 -12.42 3.90 6.81
N ARG A 186 -11.62 2.99 6.21
CA ARG A 186 -12.13 1.80 5.51
C ARG A 186 -11.75 0.51 6.24
N VAL A 187 -12.46 0.22 7.32
CA VAL A 187 -12.21 -0.95 8.19
C VAL A 187 -12.10 -2.26 7.41
N GLY A 188 -12.98 -2.48 6.41
CA GLY A 188 -12.92 -3.68 5.57
C GLY A 188 -11.62 -3.83 4.77
N ILE A 189 -11.14 -2.73 4.17
CA ILE A 189 -9.87 -2.73 3.42
C ILE A 189 -8.68 -2.89 4.36
N LEU A 190 -8.68 -2.20 5.50
CA LEU A 190 -7.63 -2.34 6.52
C LEU A 190 -7.58 -3.77 7.07
N THR A 191 -8.73 -4.43 7.22
CA THR A 191 -8.80 -5.84 7.61
C THR A 191 -8.24 -6.75 6.51
N ALA A 192 -8.57 -6.50 5.24
CA ALA A 192 -7.99 -7.24 4.13
C ALA A 192 -6.46 -7.04 4.06
N MET A 193 -5.96 -5.82 4.25
CA MET A 193 -4.52 -5.54 4.32
C MET A 193 -3.83 -6.31 5.45
N ALA A 194 -4.45 -6.39 6.63
CA ALA A 194 -3.94 -7.18 7.75
C ALA A 194 -3.88 -8.69 7.48
N LEU A 195 -4.69 -9.20 6.54
CA LEU A 195 -4.72 -10.62 6.16
C LEU A 195 -3.79 -10.94 4.97
N TYR A 196 -3.70 -10.04 3.99
CA TYR A 196 -3.13 -10.34 2.67
C TYR A 196 -1.80 -9.63 2.33
N LEU A 197 -1.45 -8.53 2.99
CA LEU A 197 -0.17 -7.86 2.70
C LEU A 197 0.99 -8.60 3.36
N GLY A 198 1.96 -9.00 2.54
CA GLY A 198 3.18 -9.69 2.94
C GLY A 198 4.31 -8.76 3.38
N GLU A 199 5.47 -9.36 3.69
CA GLU A 199 6.62 -8.67 4.32
C GLU A 199 7.25 -7.57 3.44
N GLY A 200 7.08 -7.60 2.12
CA GLY A 200 7.58 -6.55 1.22
C GLY A 200 7.07 -5.14 1.58
N ASN A 201 6.00 -5.05 2.35
CA ASN A 201 5.42 -3.79 2.83
C ASN A 201 6.07 -3.25 4.11
N ASP A 202 6.85 -4.05 4.83
CA ASP A 202 7.28 -3.72 6.18
C ASP A 202 8.64 -2.98 6.20
N ARG A 203 9.26 -2.79 5.03
CA ARG A 203 10.47 -1.97 4.89
C ARG A 203 10.16 -0.48 4.76
N VAL A 204 11.10 0.34 5.25
CA VAL A 204 11.09 1.78 5.05
C VAL A 204 11.46 2.11 3.59
N PRO A 205 10.66 2.92 2.88
CA PRO A 205 11.01 3.38 1.54
C PRO A 205 12.18 4.35 1.57
N THR A 206 12.98 4.34 0.52
CA THR A 206 13.91 5.46 0.26
C THR A 206 13.14 6.73 -0.11
N PRO A 207 13.74 7.92 -0.01
CA PRO A 207 13.14 9.16 -0.50
C PRO A 207 12.60 9.09 -1.92
N TRP A 208 13.36 8.45 -2.82
CA TRP A 208 12.94 8.23 -4.19
C TRP A 208 11.67 7.36 -4.28
N GLU A 209 11.62 6.26 -3.54
CA GLU A 209 10.48 5.35 -3.54
C GLU A 209 9.24 5.98 -2.89
N ALA A 210 9.42 6.80 -1.85
CA ALA A 210 8.33 7.50 -1.18
C ALA A 210 7.58 8.49 -2.10
N MET A 211 8.22 8.98 -3.16
CA MET A 211 7.57 9.76 -4.24
C MET A 211 6.56 8.95 -5.08
N LEU A 212 6.22 7.72 -4.69
CA LEU A 212 4.99 7.05 -5.15
C LEU A 212 3.72 7.80 -4.71
N LEU A 213 3.82 8.60 -3.64
CA LEU A 213 2.73 9.42 -3.12
C LEU A 213 2.80 10.81 -3.76
N PRO A 214 1.72 11.31 -4.38
CA PRO A 214 1.66 12.62 -5.02
C PRO A 214 2.18 13.78 -4.17
N PHE A 215 1.82 13.81 -2.88
CA PHE A 215 2.27 14.88 -1.98
C PHE A 215 3.77 14.79 -1.63
N VAL A 216 4.36 13.59 -1.62
CA VAL A 216 5.81 13.43 -1.40
C VAL A 216 6.57 13.88 -2.64
N LEU A 217 6.06 13.58 -3.85
CA LEU A 217 6.61 14.12 -5.09
C LEU A 217 6.54 15.66 -5.10
N ARG A 218 5.39 16.23 -4.73
CA ARG A 218 5.20 17.68 -4.57
C ARG A 218 6.25 18.29 -3.63
N ASP A 219 6.43 17.70 -2.45
CA ASP A 219 7.37 18.20 -1.45
C ASP A 219 8.82 18.09 -1.93
N ALA A 220 9.17 16.98 -2.58
CA ALA A 220 10.48 16.80 -3.21
C ALA A 220 10.74 17.84 -4.31
N VAL A 221 9.73 18.18 -5.11
CA VAL A 221 9.84 19.26 -6.12
C VAL A 221 10.01 20.62 -5.44
N ALA A 222 9.28 20.89 -4.38
CA ALA A 222 9.41 22.15 -3.63
C ALA A 222 10.83 22.34 -3.08
N GLU A 223 11.41 21.27 -2.55
CA GLU A 223 12.76 21.26 -2.00
C GLU A 223 13.84 21.34 -3.12
N ARG A 224 13.80 20.40 -4.08
CA ARG A 224 14.90 20.18 -5.03
C ARG A 224 14.90 21.14 -6.21
N PHE A 225 13.73 21.69 -6.54
CA PHE A 225 13.57 22.70 -7.59
C PHE A 225 13.31 24.10 -7.02
N SER A 226 13.24 24.27 -5.69
CA SER A 226 12.82 25.56 -5.08
C SER A 226 11.49 26.07 -5.64
N ALA A 227 10.56 25.15 -5.89
CA ALA A 227 9.28 25.39 -6.55
C ALA A 227 8.12 25.13 -5.57
N PRO A 228 7.78 26.07 -4.66
CA PRO A 228 6.74 25.84 -3.65
C PRO A 228 5.35 25.66 -4.29
N PRO A 229 4.46 24.84 -3.69
CA PRO A 229 3.12 24.64 -4.21
C PRO A 229 2.24 25.87 -3.98
N GLU A 230 1.63 26.33 -5.07
CA GLU A 230 0.54 27.30 -5.08
C GLU A 230 -0.79 26.55 -4.92
N LYS A 231 -1.58 26.94 -3.93
CA LYS A 231 -2.91 26.35 -3.69
C LYS A 231 -3.92 27.02 -4.62
N LEU A 232 -4.52 26.25 -5.51
CA LEU A 232 -5.58 26.71 -6.40
C LEU A 232 -6.97 26.41 -5.83
N GLU A 233 -7.12 25.25 -5.16
CA GLU A 233 -8.37 24.85 -4.50
C GLU A 233 -8.05 24.20 -3.15
N GLU A 234 -8.76 24.58 -2.08
CA GLU A 234 -8.48 24.12 -0.71
C GLU A 234 -9.31 22.91 -0.25
N ARG A 235 -10.29 22.48 -1.04
CA ARG A 235 -11.28 21.50 -0.59
C ARG A 235 -10.68 20.10 -0.45
N LEU A 236 -10.52 19.63 0.79
CA LEU A 236 -10.08 18.26 1.06
C LEU A 236 -11.30 17.31 1.11
N ALA A 237 -11.15 16.11 0.54
CA ALA A 237 -12.10 15.05 0.80
C ALA A 237 -12.12 14.72 2.29
N VAL A 238 -13.31 14.55 2.87
CA VAL A 238 -13.46 14.15 4.27
C VAL A 238 -13.05 12.68 4.40
N ILE A 239 -11.80 12.44 4.80
CA ILE A 239 -11.31 11.12 5.16
C ILE A 239 -11.54 10.95 6.66
N LEU A 240 -12.48 10.07 7.03
CA LEU A 240 -12.70 9.73 8.44
C LEU A 240 -11.42 9.10 9.00
N PRO A 241 -10.78 9.72 10.00
CA PRO A 241 -9.56 9.18 10.55
C PRO A 241 -9.90 7.91 11.35
N THR A 242 -9.27 6.80 10.97
CA THR A 242 -9.20 5.59 11.79
C THR A 242 -7.76 5.23 12.07
N SER A 243 -7.52 4.58 13.20
CA SER A 243 -6.22 3.98 13.48
C SER A 243 -5.85 2.95 12.40
N ARG A 244 -4.59 2.97 11.98
CA ARG A 244 -3.95 1.91 11.16
C ARG A 244 -4.22 0.51 11.74
N ALA A 245 -4.28 0.40 13.06
CA ALA A 245 -4.45 -0.86 13.77
C ALA A 245 -5.88 -1.45 13.68
N VAL A 246 -6.89 -0.70 13.19
CA VAL A 246 -8.29 -1.16 13.24
C VAL A 246 -8.50 -2.49 12.48
N GLY A 247 -7.82 -2.68 11.35
CA GLY A 247 -7.87 -3.94 10.61
C GLY A 247 -7.32 -5.12 11.41
N ARG A 248 -6.19 -4.92 12.08
CA ARG A 248 -5.59 -5.92 12.98
C ARG A 248 -6.49 -6.22 14.17
N VAL A 249 -7.13 -5.20 14.75
CA VAL A 249 -8.10 -5.38 15.85
C VAL A 249 -9.29 -6.23 15.40
N VAL A 250 -9.82 -6.04 14.20
CA VAL A 250 -10.88 -6.89 13.65
C VAL A 250 -10.44 -8.35 13.54
N VAL A 251 -9.20 -8.60 13.15
CA VAL A 251 -8.63 -9.97 13.10
C VAL A 251 -8.54 -10.58 14.51
N PHE A 252 -8.08 -9.82 15.52
CA PHE A 252 -8.10 -10.29 16.91
C PHE A 252 -9.52 -10.55 17.42
N MET A 253 -10.48 -9.71 17.06
CA MET A 253 -11.89 -9.92 17.41
C MET A 253 -12.43 -11.20 16.77
N LEU A 254 -12.12 -11.46 15.50
CA LEU A 254 -12.49 -12.72 14.84
C LEU A 254 -11.87 -13.93 15.56
N ALA A 255 -10.59 -13.85 15.95
CA ALA A 255 -9.92 -14.89 16.72
C ALA A 255 -10.66 -15.21 18.03
N PHE A 256 -11.06 -14.16 18.77
CA PHE A 256 -11.82 -14.30 20.00
C PHE A 256 -13.23 -14.87 19.77
N LEU A 257 -13.91 -14.45 18.70
CA LEU A 257 -15.23 -14.96 18.34
C LEU A 257 -15.18 -16.45 17.97
N LEU A 258 -14.14 -16.90 17.26
CA LEU A 258 -13.94 -18.32 16.96
C LEU A 258 -13.68 -19.14 18.23
N PHE A 259 -12.86 -18.62 19.15
CA PHE A 259 -12.67 -19.22 20.46
C PHE A 259 -14.00 -19.35 21.23
N LEU A 260 -14.80 -18.27 21.27
CA LEU A 260 -16.09 -18.27 21.94
C LEU A 260 -17.06 -19.27 21.31
N ALA A 261 -17.10 -19.36 19.97
CA ALA A 261 -17.91 -20.33 19.25
C ALA A 261 -17.55 -21.78 19.66
N VAL A 262 -16.26 -22.09 19.81
CA VAL A 262 -15.81 -23.39 20.32
C VAL A 262 -16.32 -23.62 21.74
N ARG A 263 -16.16 -22.65 22.66
CA ARG A 263 -16.58 -22.81 24.07
C ARG A 263 -18.10 -22.94 24.22
N ILE A 264 -18.89 -22.20 23.44
CA ILE A 264 -20.35 -22.28 23.46
C ILE A 264 -20.82 -23.64 22.91
N THR A 265 -20.29 -24.06 21.76
CA THR A 265 -20.67 -25.35 21.15
C THR A 265 -20.24 -26.54 22.01
N ALA A 266 -19.06 -26.47 22.63
CA ALA A 266 -18.57 -27.45 23.59
C ALA A 266 -19.50 -27.62 24.81
N ARG A 267 -19.92 -26.50 25.44
CA ARG A 267 -20.86 -26.51 26.57
C ARG A 267 -22.22 -27.12 26.21
N ARG A 268 -22.64 -27.03 24.96
CA ARG A 268 -23.87 -27.65 24.42
C ARG A 268 -23.67 -29.09 23.94
N ASN A 269 -22.53 -29.72 24.26
CA ASN A 269 -22.11 -31.03 23.80
C ASN A 269 -22.06 -31.20 22.26
N LYS A 270 -21.90 -30.09 21.52
CA LYS A 270 -21.82 -30.04 20.05
C LYS A 270 -20.44 -29.62 19.55
N LEU A 271 -19.37 -30.12 20.16
CA LEU A 271 -17.99 -29.75 19.82
C LEU A 271 -17.69 -29.88 18.32
N ARG A 272 -18.24 -30.91 17.65
CA ARG A 272 -18.09 -31.09 16.20
C ARG A 272 -18.56 -29.87 15.39
N THR A 273 -19.62 -29.18 15.83
CA THR A 273 -20.07 -27.93 15.21
C THR A 273 -19.03 -26.82 15.37
N GLY A 274 -18.42 -26.68 16.54
CA GLY A 274 -17.31 -25.74 16.76
C GLY A 274 -16.11 -26.05 15.85
N LEU A 275 -15.76 -27.32 15.70
CA LEU A 275 -14.70 -27.75 14.78
C LEU A 275 -15.02 -27.42 13.32
N MET A 276 -16.27 -27.60 12.88
CA MET A 276 -16.70 -27.24 11.52
C MET A 276 -16.61 -25.73 11.27
N ILE A 277 -17.01 -24.91 12.25
CA ILE A 277 -16.92 -23.44 12.14
C ILE A 277 -15.46 -23.00 12.03
N VAL A 278 -14.61 -23.45 12.96
CA VAL A 278 -13.19 -23.08 12.97
C VAL A 278 -12.48 -23.58 11.72
N GLY A 279 -12.65 -24.86 11.38
CA GLY A 279 -12.01 -25.46 10.21
C GLY A 279 -12.49 -24.87 8.90
N GLY A 280 -13.79 -24.53 8.80
CA GLY A 280 -14.35 -23.85 7.63
C GLY A 280 -13.79 -22.45 7.45
N VAL A 281 -13.76 -21.64 8.52
CA VAL A 281 -13.26 -20.26 8.45
C VAL A 281 -11.75 -20.21 8.18
N LEU A 282 -10.94 -20.94 8.95
CA LEU A 282 -9.49 -20.94 8.79
C LEU A 282 -9.05 -21.65 7.50
N GLY A 283 -9.69 -22.76 7.14
CA GLY A 283 -9.41 -23.45 5.88
C GLY A 283 -9.77 -22.61 4.65
N ALA A 284 -10.94 -21.95 4.66
CA ALA A 284 -11.33 -21.09 3.54
C ALA A 284 -10.41 -19.86 3.41
N LEU A 285 -10.02 -19.27 4.54
CA LEU A 285 -9.05 -18.18 4.57
C LEU A 285 -7.66 -18.65 4.07
N ALA A 286 -7.23 -19.86 4.43
CA ALA A 286 -5.97 -20.42 3.94
C ALA A 286 -5.98 -20.54 2.40
N LEU A 287 -7.04 -21.15 1.84
CA LEU A 287 -7.18 -21.29 0.40
C LEU A 287 -7.28 -19.94 -0.30
N SER A 288 -7.95 -18.94 0.30
CA SER A 288 -8.04 -17.62 -0.30
C SER A 288 -6.68 -16.90 -0.30
N ILE A 289 -5.87 -17.03 0.75
CA ILE A 289 -4.51 -16.49 0.82
C ILE A 289 -3.59 -17.22 -0.18
N GLU A 290 -3.65 -18.55 -0.26
CA GLU A 290 -2.88 -19.34 -1.23
C GLU A 290 -3.25 -18.96 -2.68
N LEU A 291 -4.54 -18.92 -3.00
CA LEU A 291 -5.02 -18.54 -4.33
C LEU A 291 -4.60 -17.12 -4.68
N THR A 292 -4.76 -16.16 -3.76
CA THR A 292 -4.34 -14.78 -3.98
C THR A 292 -2.84 -14.70 -4.22
N SER A 293 -2.04 -15.38 -3.40
CA SER A 293 -0.58 -15.39 -3.53
C SER A 293 -0.09 -16.06 -4.83
N ALA A 294 -0.83 -17.05 -5.33
CA ALA A 294 -0.53 -17.71 -6.60
C ALA A 294 -0.93 -16.87 -7.83
N LEU A 295 -2.03 -16.12 -7.73
CA LEU A 295 -2.57 -15.33 -8.84
C LEU A 295 -1.93 -13.95 -8.95
N VAL A 296 -1.66 -13.28 -7.82
CA VAL A 296 -1.09 -11.94 -7.77
C VAL A 296 0.42 -11.98 -7.95
N LYS A 297 0.94 -11.24 -8.93
CA LYS A 297 2.36 -11.14 -9.27
C LYS A 297 3.15 -10.18 -8.38
N TRP A 298 2.48 -9.31 -7.64
CA TRP A 298 3.13 -8.36 -6.74
C TRP A 298 3.81 -9.07 -5.58
N SER A 299 5.06 -8.71 -5.32
CA SER A 299 5.86 -9.31 -4.25
C SER A 299 5.29 -9.01 -2.86
N GLU A 300 4.63 -7.87 -2.74
CA GLU A 300 3.97 -7.27 -1.58
C GLU A 300 2.75 -8.07 -1.11
N ILE A 301 2.26 -9.00 -1.94
CA ILE A 301 1.15 -9.90 -1.62
C ILE A 301 1.60 -11.37 -1.69
N SER A 302 2.37 -11.74 -2.72
CA SER A 302 2.78 -13.14 -2.94
C SER A 302 3.83 -13.65 -1.96
N HIS A 303 4.74 -12.80 -1.47
CA HIS A 303 5.69 -13.17 -0.42
C HIS A 303 5.10 -12.87 0.95
N ASN A 304 4.33 -13.82 1.47
CA ASN A 304 3.53 -13.62 2.67
C ASN A 304 3.73 -14.78 3.67
N TRP A 305 4.18 -14.45 4.88
CA TRP A 305 4.39 -15.42 5.97
C TRP A 305 3.09 -16.11 6.42
N ALA A 306 1.93 -15.52 6.13
CA ALA A 306 0.63 -16.12 6.38
C ALA A 306 0.46 -17.48 5.69
N LEU A 307 1.11 -17.71 4.54
CA LEU A 307 1.07 -18.99 3.82
C LEU A 307 1.62 -20.16 4.64
N LEU A 308 2.52 -19.88 5.58
CA LEU A 308 3.13 -20.91 6.46
C LEU A 308 2.38 -21.07 7.79
N LEU A 309 1.50 -20.12 8.14
CA LEU A 309 0.76 -20.12 9.39
C LEU A 309 -0.71 -20.48 9.22
N ILE A 310 -1.40 -20.01 8.18
CA ILE A 310 -2.83 -20.25 7.91
C ILE A 310 -2.91 -21.36 6.86
N LEU A 311 -3.23 -22.59 7.28
CA LEU A 311 -3.06 -23.77 6.44
C LEU A 311 -4.41 -24.37 6.00
N PRO A 312 -4.54 -24.82 4.73
CA PRO A 312 -5.78 -25.44 4.24
C PRO A 312 -6.07 -26.77 4.94
N THR A 313 -5.07 -27.38 5.62
CA THR A 313 -5.26 -28.56 6.47
C THR A 313 -6.23 -28.31 7.63
N ASP A 314 -6.52 -27.05 7.98
CA ASP A 314 -7.51 -26.72 9.01
C ASP A 314 -8.94 -27.18 8.62
N PHE A 315 -9.24 -27.42 7.33
CA PHE A 315 -10.49 -28.09 6.92
C PHE A 315 -10.65 -29.50 7.50
N ALA A 316 -9.56 -30.17 7.86
CA ALA A 316 -9.60 -31.52 8.40
C ALA A 316 -10.13 -31.58 9.84
N LEU A 317 -10.15 -30.46 10.58
CA LEU A 317 -10.49 -30.40 12.01
C LEU A 317 -11.71 -31.24 12.43
N PRO A 318 -12.90 -31.13 11.79
CA PRO A 318 -14.09 -31.90 12.19
C PRO A 318 -14.04 -33.39 11.82
N TYR A 319 -13.03 -33.84 11.08
CA TYR A 319 -12.87 -35.21 10.58
C TYR A 319 -11.73 -35.98 11.27
N LEU A 320 -10.91 -35.32 12.07
CA LEU A 320 -9.81 -35.95 12.81
C LEU A 320 -10.33 -36.75 14.02
N SER A 321 -9.74 -37.91 14.27
CA SER A 321 -9.95 -38.64 15.53
C SER A 321 -9.34 -37.86 16.70
N GLU A 322 -9.84 -38.04 17.93
CA GLU A 322 -9.42 -37.22 19.09
C GLU A 322 -7.89 -37.24 19.33
N LYS A 323 -7.23 -38.40 19.16
CA LYS A 323 -5.77 -38.50 19.28
C LYS A 323 -5.04 -37.67 18.23
N ARG A 324 -5.47 -37.77 16.96
CA ARG A 324 -4.88 -37.01 15.84
C ARG A 324 -5.19 -35.52 15.96
N LEU A 325 -6.41 -35.17 16.37
CA LEU A 325 -6.84 -33.80 16.63
C LEU A 325 -5.98 -33.17 17.72
N ALA A 326 -5.79 -33.83 18.87
CA ALA A 326 -4.96 -33.32 19.94
C ALA A 326 -3.50 -33.09 19.51
N LEU A 327 -2.93 -34.00 18.70
CA LEU A 327 -1.59 -33.82 18.13
C LEU A 327 -1.56 -32.63 17.17
N TYR A 328 -2.51 -32.56 16.23
CA TYR A 328 -2.63 -31.47 15.27
C TYR A 328 -2.70 -30.11 15.97
N LEU A 329 -3.57 -29.97 16.97
CA LEU A 329 -3.72 -28.72 17.74
C LEU A 329 -2.42 -28.32 18.44
N ARG A 330 -1.68 -29.27 19.02
CA ARG A 330 -0.39 -28.99 19.67
C ARG A 330 0.65 -28.51 18.66
N VAL A 331 0.72 -29.13 17.49
CA VAL A 331 1.62 -28.70 16.40
C VAL A 331 1.24 -27.29 15.92
N ARG A 332 -0.05 -27.03 15.65
CA ARG A 332 -0.52 -25.71 15.23
C ARG A 332 -0.25 -24.62 16.27
N LEU A 333 -0.44 -24.92 17.56
CA LEU A 333 -0.11 -24.01 18.66
C LEU A 333 1.40 -23.77 18.78
N ALA A 334 2.23 -24.79 18.60
CA ALA A 334 3.69 -24.64 18.58
C ALA A 334 4.16 -23.78 17.39
N MET A 335 3.58 -23.99 16.20
CA MET A 335 3.81 -23.14 15.04
C MET A 335 3.40 -21.69 15.32
N ALA A 336 2.19 -21.46 15.83
CA ALA A 336 1.71 -20.12 16.18
C ALA A 336 2.62 -19.43 17.20
N GLY A 337 3.10 -20.17 18.21
CA GLY A 337 4.08 -19.69 19.18
C GLY A 337 5.43 -19.34 18.56
N LEU A 338 5.92 -20.15 17.61
CA LEU A 338 7.14 -19.86 16.85
C LEU A 338 7.00 -18.56 16.05
N PHE A 339 5.90 -18.37 15.31
CA PHE A 339 5.68 -17.15 14.53
C PHE A 339 5.59 -15.90 15.42
N ALA A 340 4.91 -15.97 16.57
CA ALA A 340 4.94 -14.88 17.54
C ALA A 340 6.35 -14.61 18.06
N ALA A 341 7.13 -15.64 18.36
CA ALA A 341 8.50 -15.47 18.83
C ALA A 341 9.40 -14.84 17.75
N LEU A 342 9.25 -15.24 16.48
CA LEU A 342 10.01 -14.69 15.36
C LEU A 342 9.68 -13.22 15.09
N GLU A 343 8.42 -12.81 15.21
CA GLU A 343 8.03 -11.40 15.14
C GLU A 343 8.56 -10.59 16.34
N ILE A 344 8.39 -11.08 17.57
CA ILE A 344 8.88 -10.42 18.79
C ILE A 344 10.41 -10.28 18.76
N ALA A 345 11.12 -11.27 18.21
CA ALA A 345 12.56 -11.23 18.01
C ALA A 345 13.00 -10.39 16.81
N ASN A 346 12.06 -9.75 16.10
CA ASN A 346 12.29 -8.93 14.91
C ASN A 346 13.01 -9.68 13.77
N VAL A 347 12.74 -10.98 13.64
CA VAL A 347 13.18 -11.82 12.51
C VAL A 347 12.18 -11.73 11.36
N ILE A 348 10.88 -11.73 11.69
CA ILE A 348 9.79 -11.48 10.74
C ILE A 348 9.28 -10.06 10.99
N HIS A 349 9.32 -9.20 9.99
CA HIS A 349 8.84 -7.82 10.11
C HIS A 349 7.34 -7.69 9.84
N GLN A 350 6.74 -8.68 9.16
CA GLN A 350 5.31 -8.75 8.94
C GLN A 350 4.56 -8.85 10.28
N PRO A 351 3.48 -8.07 10.52
CA PRO A 351 2.70 -8.12 11.75
C PRO A 351 1.87 -9.40 11.83
N MET A 352 2.48 -10.48 12.31
CA MET A 352 1.92 -11.82 12.39
C MET A 352 1.06 -12.04 13.65
N LEU A 353 1.21 -11.26 14.72
CA LEU A 353 0.50 -11.43 15.99
C LEU A 353 -1.04 -11.55 15.84
N PRO A 354 -1.72 -10.76 14.99
CA PRO A 354 -3.16 -10.94 14.75
C PRO A 354 -3.48 -12.30 14.12
N LEU A 355 -2.68 -12.75 13.15
CA LEU A 355 -2.83 -14.05 12.48
C LEU A 355 -2.48 -15.21 13.42
N VAL A 356 -1.46 -15.03 14.26
CA VAL A 356 -1.10 -15.95 15.34
C VAL A 356 -2.26 -16.12 16.29
N ALA A 357 -2.90 -15.04 16.74
CA ALA A 357 -4.08 -15.13 17.60
C ALA A 357 -5.25 -15.81 16.89
N LEU A 358 -5.48 -15.51 15.61
CA LEU A 358 -6.52 -16.10 14.78
C LEU A 358 -6.42 -17.63 14.72
N VAL A 359 -5.20 -18.18 14.71
CA VAL A 359 -4.97 -19.63 14.85
C VAL A 359 -4.99 -20.06 16.31
N ALA A 360 -4.20 -19.44 17.17
CA ALA A 360 -3.90 -19.95 18.50
C ALA A 360 -5.13 -19.99 19.42
N LEU A 361 -5.97 -18.95 19.41
CA LEU A 361 -7.12 -18.86 20.31
C LEU A 361 -8.14 -20.00 20.08
N PRO A 362 -8.72 -20.20 18.88
CA PRO A 362 -9.66 -21.29 18.69
C PRO A 362 -9.02 -22.66 18.91
N MET A 363 -7.75 -22.87 18.51
CA MET A 363 -7.06 -24.15 18.72
C MET A 363 -6.86 -24.46 20.21
N ALA A 364 -6.49 -23.46 21.01
CA ALA A 364 -6.40 -23.59 22.46
C ALA A 364 -7.77 -23.91 23.09
N GLY A 365 -8.84 -23.26 22.63
CA GLY A 365 -10.21 -23.54 23.08
C GLY A 365 -10.68 -24.96 22.76
N ILE A 366 -10.28 -25.51 21.61
CA ILE A 366 -10.57 -26.91 21.26
C ILE A 366 -9.77 -27.84 22.17
N LEU A 367 -8.46 -27.60 22.31
CA LEU A 367 -7.57 -28.45 23.10
C LEU A 367 -7.95 -28.47 24.59
N SER A 368 -8.36 -27.33 25.15
CA SER A 368 -8.84 -27.26 26.54
C SER A 368 -10.12 -28.08 26.72
N THR A 369 -11.04 -28.01 25.76
CA THR A 369 -12.28 -28.79 25.77
C THR A 369 -12.02 -30.30 25.73
N LEU A 370 -11.07 -30.76 24.91
CA LEU A 370 -10.68 -32.18 24.86
C LEU A 370 -10.11 -32.65 26.21
N LYS A 371 -9.27 -31.81 26.85
CA LYS A 371 -8.72 -32.10 28.18
C LYS A 371 -9.82 -32.19 29.25
N GLU A 372 -10.77 -31.25 29.23
CA GLU A 372 -11.93 -31.25 30.14
C GLU A 372 -12.75 -32.55 30.01
N ARG A 373 -13.06 -32.99 28.78
CA ARG A 373 -13.77 -34.26 28.53
C ARG A 373 -13.00 -35.47 29.05
N SER A 374 -11.71 -35.57 28.71
CA SER A 374 -10.86 -36.69 29.18
C SER A 374 -10.75 -36.79 30.70
N ARG A 375 -10.83 -35.66 31.42
CA ARG A 375 -10.83 -35.64 32.89
C ARG A 375 -12.18 -36.05 33.48
N ALA A 376 -13.28 -35.70 32.82
CA ALA A 376 -14.62 -36.10 33.25
C ALA A 376 -14.86 -37.61 33.05
N ASP A 377 -14.24 -38.20 32.01
CA ASP A 377 -14.35 -39.63 31.70
C ASP A 377 -13.35 -40.50 32.48
N ALA A 378 -12.41 -39.90 33.22
CA ALA A 378 -11.49 -40.65 34.06
C ALA A 378 -12.24 -41.26 35.25
N PRO A 379 -12.12 -42.57 35.52
CA PRO A 379 -12.85 -43.21 36.60
C PRO A 379 -12.49 -42.53 37.93
N THR A 380 -13.51 -42.04 38.64
CA THR A 380 -13.39 -41.55 40.02
C THR A 380 -12.75 -42.67 40.82
N ALA A 381 -11.50 -42.50 41.26
CA ALA A 381 -10.85 -43.44 42.15
C ALA A 381 -11.75 -43.61 43.37
N THR A 382 -12.38 -44.77 43.45
CA THR A 382 -13.35 -45.14 44.47
C THR A 382 -12.74 -44.97 45.84
N ALA A 383 -13.46 -44.26 46.71
CA ALA A 383 -13.18 -44.23 48.13
C ALA A 383 -13.05 -45.68 48.63
N SER A 384 -11.92 -45.95 49.29
CA SER A 384 -11.59 -47.24 49.90
C SER A 384 -12.74 -47.76 50.76
N PRO A 385 -13.13 -49.05 50.67
CA PRO A 385 -14.09 -49.61 51.61
C PRO A 385 -13.44 -49.60 52.99
N ALA A 386 -14.09 -48.91 53.93
CA ALA A 386 -13.72 -48.95 55.34
C ALA A 386 -13.77 -50.40 55.82
N THR A 387 -12.61 -50.91 56.20
CA THR A 387 -12.45 -52.21 56.86
C THR A 387 -13.29 -52.24 58.13
N SER A 388 -14.29 -53.12 58.14
CA SER A 388 -15.01 -53.53 59.34
C SER A 388 -14.03 -54.22 60.29
N SER A 389 -13.80 -53.63 61.47
CA SER A 389 -13.16 -54.32 62.60
C SER A 389 -14.16 -55.30 63.23
N PRO A 390 -13.77 -56.56 63.52
CA PRO A 390 -14.55 -57.40 64.41
C PRO A 390 -14.30 -57.00 65.87
N ARG A 391 -15.32 -57.26 66.70
CA ARG A 391 -15.31 -57.12 68.16
C ARG A 391 -14.20 -57.95 68.81
N THR A 392 -13.55 -57.36 69.82
CA THR A 392 -13.38 -57.93 71.17
C THR A 392 -13.25 -56.79 72.15
#